data_AF-A0A292SKC0-F1
#
_entry.id   AF-A0A292SKC0-F1
#
_cell.length_a   1.000
_cell.length_b   1.000
_cell.length_c   1.000
_cell.angle_alpha   90.00
_cell.angle_beta   90.00
_cell.angle_gamma   90.00
#
_symmetry.space_group_name_H-M   'P 1'
#
loop_
_entity.id
_entity.type
_entity.pdbx_description
1 polymer ?
#
loop_
_entity_poly.entity_id
_entity_poly.type
_entity_poly.pdbx_seq_one_letter_code
_entity_poly.pdbx_strand_id
1 'polypeptide(L)' 'MKYDIKDINLADQGKNQIEWAFKDMPVLKQIQERFIAEQPFKGLKLSACVHVTKETAALCVVMKAGGA' A
#
# COMPACT_ATOMS: atom_id res chain seq x y z
N MET A 1 17.03 0.72 -6.23
CA MET A 1 15.77 -0.03 -6.33
C MET A 1 15.68 -0.61 -7.73
N LYS A 2 15.33 -1.88 -7.89
CA LYS A 2 15.02 -2.46 -9.21
C LYS A 2 13.50 -2.43 -9.37
N TYR A 3 13.01 -1.63 -10.31
CA TYR A 3 11.61 -1.60 -10.73
C TYR A 3 11.56 -1.39 -12.24
N ASP A 4 10.48 -1.84 -12.86
CA ASP A 4 10.19 -1.62 -14.27
C ASP A 4 8.82 -0.92 -14.35
N ILE A 5 8.86 0.39 -14.58
CA ILE A 5 7.68 1.26 -14.63
C ILE A 5 7.84 2.25 -15.77
N LYS A 6 6.71 2.76 -16.28
CA LYS A 6 6.70 3.67 -17.44
C LYS A 6 7.33 5.04 -17.16
N ASP A 7 6.98 5.68 -16.03
CA ASP A 7 7.46 7.02 -15.69
C ASP A 7 7.48 7.21 -14.16
N ILE A 8 8.64 7.54 -13.61
CA ILE A 8 8.84 7.76 -12.17
C ILE A 8 8.34 9.13 -11.71
N ASN A 9 8.23 10.12 -12.61
CA ASN A 9 7.85 11.49 -12.26
C ASN A 9 6.36 11.61 -11.88
N LEU A 10 5.55 10.59 -12.15
CA LEU A 10 4.15 10.51 -11.75
C LEU A 10 3.96 10.13 -10.26
N ALA A 11 5.04 9.88 -9.52
CA ALA A 11 4.99 9.40 -8.13
C ALA A 11 4.18 10.34 -7.20
N ASP A 12 4.37 11.65 -7.31
CA ASP A 12 3.68 12.62 -6.46
C ASP A 12 2.17 12.63 -6.72
N GLN A 13 1.77 12.56 -7.99
CA GLN A 13 0.37 12.41 -8.37
C GLN A 13 -0.20 11.08 -7.86
N GLY A 14 0.55 9.98 -8.00
CA GLY A 14 0.15 8.67 -7.49
C GLY A 14 -0.07 8.67 -5.98
N LYS A 15 0.80 9.35 -5.22
CA LYS A 15 0.64 9.51 -3.78
C LYS A 15 -0.67 10.20 -3.42
N ASN A 16 -1.01 11.30 -4.10
CA ASN A 16 -2.28 11.99 -3.89
C ASN A 16 -3.49 11.09 -4.20
N GLN A 17 -3.39 10.25 -5.23
CA GLN A 17 -4.46 9.29 -5.57
C GLN A 17 -4.61 8.19 -4.52
N ILE A 18 -3.52 7.72 -3.92
CA ILE A 18 -3.54 6.75 -2.82
C ILE A 18 -4.23 7.37 -1.59
N GLU A 19 -3.85 8.59 -1.23
CA GLU A 19 -4.48 9.33 -0.12
C GLU A 19 -5.98 9.53 -0.35
N TRP A 20 -6.38 9.80 -1.61
CA TRP A 20 -7.78 9.88 -1.98
C TRP A 20 -8.50 8.53 -1.85
N ALA A 21 -7.89 7.43 -2.31
CA ALA A 21 -8.45 6.09 -2.19
C ALA A 21 -8.70 5.68 -0.72
N PHE A 22 -7.83 6.08 0.21
CA PHE A 22 -8.04 5.83 1.65
C PHE A 22 -9.31 6.48 2.21
N LYS A 23 -9.81 7.57 1.61
CA LYS A 23 -11.06 8.22 2.05
C LYS A 23 -12.28 7.32 1.81
N ASP A 24 -12.24 6.53 0.74
CA ASP A 24 -13.32 5.61 0.36
C ASP A 24 -13.10 4.18 0.88
N MET A 25 -11.97 3.92 1.57
CA MET A 25 -11.60 2.59 2.10
C MET A 25 -11.43 2.61 3.63
N PRO A 26 -12.46 2.96 4.42
CA PRO A 26 -12.34 3.16 5.87
C PRO A 26 -11.91 1.90 6.63
N VAL A 27 -12.35 0.72 6.18
CA VAL A 27 -11.96 -0.57 6.78
C VAL A 27 -10.45 -0.80 6.63
N LEU A 28 -9.87 -0.42 5.49
CA LEU A 28 -8.45 -0.59 5.26
C LEU A 28 -7.62 0.30 6.21
N LYS A 29 -8.12 1.50 6.52
CA LYS A 29 -7.51 2.38 7.53
C LYS A 29 -7.56 1.79 8.94
N GLN A 30 -8.68 1.20 9.34
CA GLN A 30 -8.78 0.50 10.64
C GLN A 30 -7.80 -0.68 10.72
N ILE A 31 -7.66 -1.44 9.63
CA ILE A 31 -6.68 -2.54 9.55
C ILE A 31 -5.26 -1.99 9.65
N GLN A 32 -4.96 -0.85 9.02
CA GLN A 32 -3.66 -0.19 9.12
C GLN A 32 -3.29 0.15 10.56
N GLU A 33 -4.20 0.79 11.30
CA GLU A 33 -3.99 1.16 12.70
C GLU A 33 -3.67 -0.07 13.56
N ARG A 34 -4.42 -1.18 13.36
CA ARG A 34 -4.15 -2.45 14.02
C ARG A 34 -2.79 -3.04 13.62
N PHE A 35 -2.46 -3.05 12.32
CA PHE A 35 -1.23 -3.64 11.80
C PHE A 35 0.03 -2.89 12.22
N ILE A 36 -0.04 -1.57 12.44
CA ILE A 36 1.07 -0.80 12.99
C ILE A 36 1.49 -1.35 14.36
N ALA A 37 0.52 -1.73 15.21
CA ALA A 37 0.79 -2.30 16.52
C ALA A 37 1.19 -3.78 16.45
N GLU A 38 0.47 -4.59 15.68
CA GLU A 38 0.64 -6.05 15.66
C GLU A 38 1.82 -6.53 14.81
N GLN A 39 2.19 -5.77 13.77
CA GLN A 39 3.23 -6.14 12.79
C GLN A 39 3.14 -7.62 12.33
N PRO A 40 1.96 -8.10 11.88
CA PRO A 40 1.72 -9.54 11.66
C PRO A 40 2.56 -10.14 10.52
N PHE A 41 3.11 -9.31 9.64
CA PHE A 41 3.91 -9.76 8.50
C PHE A 41 5.41 -9.62 8.73
N LYS A 42 5.84 -9.22 9.93
CA LYS A 42 7.26 -9.03 10.26
C LYS A 42 8.07 -10.29 9.98
N GLY A 43 9.06 -10.16 9.10
CA GLY A 43 9.95 -11.26 8.71
C GLY A 43 9.41 -12.16 7.58
N LEU A 44 8.20 -11.89 7.09
CA LEU A 44 7.65 -12.54 5.91
C LEU A 44 7.99 -11.73 4.64
N LYS A 45 8.01 -12.40 3.50
CA LYS A 45 8.10 -11.75 2.18
C LYS A 45 6.78 -11.91 1.47
N LEU A 46 6.14 -10.79 1.15
CA LEU A 46 4.89 -10.78 0.39
C LEU A 46 5.15 -10.59 -1.11
N SER A 47 4.34 -11.25 -1.93
CA SER A 47 4.30 -11.06 -3.38
C SER A 47 2.84 -10.96 -3.80
N ALA A 48 2.56 -10.07 -4.75
CA ALA A 48 1.20 -9.80 -5.21
C ALA A 48 1.18 -9.81 -6.73
N CYS A 49 0.25 -10.58 -7.31
CA CYS A 49 -0.07 -10.58 -8.74
C CYS A 49 -1.53 -10.16 -8.90
N VAL A 50 -1.72 -8.86 -9.08
CA VAL A 50 -3.03 -8.20 -9.05
C VAL A 50 -2.90 -6.92 -9.88
N HIS A 51 -4.03 -6.41 -10.39
CA HIS A 51 -4.05 -5.14 -11.09
C HIS A 51 -3.45 -4.01 -10.24
N VAL A 52 -2.47 -3.32 -10.81
CA VAL A 52 -1.79 -2.21 -10.16
C VAL A 52 -2.64 -0.95 -10.34
N THR A 53 -3.43 -0.64 -9.32
CA THR A 53 -4.29 0.55 -9.24
C THR A 53 -4.01 1.33 -7.95
N LYS A 54 -4.66 2.49 -7.78
CA LYS A 54 -4.54 3.31 -6.56
C LYS A 54 -5.05 2.57 -5.31
N GLU A 55 -6.07 1.74 -5.45
CA GLU A 55 -6.64 0.91 -4.38
C GLU A 55 -5.67 -0.20 -3.97
N THR A 56 -5.03 -0.87 -4.93
CA THR A 56 -3.99 -1.87 -4.65
C THR A 56 -2.78 -1.21 -3.98
N ALA A 57 -2.40 -0.01 -4.41
CA ALA A 57 -1.32 0.72 -3.76
C ALA A 57 -1.67 1.09 -2.30
N ALA A 58 -2.92 1.49 -2.02
CA ALA A 58 -3.39 1.69 -0.64
C ALA A 58 -3.31 0.39 0.19
N LEU A 59 -3.72 -0.74 -0.39
CA LEU A 59 -3.57 -2.07 0.24
C LEU A 59 -2.10 -2.38 0.58
N CYS A 60 -1.19 -2.17 -0.38
CA CYS A 60 0.24 -2.39 -0.16
C CYS A 60 0.82 -1.50 0.95
N VAL A 61 0.35 -0.25 1.07
CA VAL A 61 0.74 0.65 2.18
C VAL A 61 0.34 0.05 3.53
N VAL A 62 -0.84 -0.56 3.63
CA VAL A 62 -1.30 -1.22 4.86
C VAL A 62 -0.53 -2.49 5.16
N MET A 63 -0.25 -3.32 4.14
CA MET A 63 0.57 -4.51 4.31
C MET A 63 1.98 -4.17 4.80
N LYS A 64 2.59 -3.13 4.21
CA LYS A 64 3.89 -2.60 4.66
C LYS A 64 3.83 -2.07 6.10
N ALA A 65 2.73 -1.41 6.48
CA ALA A 65 2.53 -0.97 7.86
C ALA A 65 2.46 -2.14 8.84
N GLY A 66 2.08 -3.34 8.39
CA GLY A 66 2.12 -4.59 9.15
C GLY A 66 3.46 -5.33 9.16
N GLY A 67 4.53 -4.71 8.65
CA GLY A 67 5.90 -5.25 8.76
C GLY A 67 6.34 -6.14 7.61
N ALA A 68 5.57 -6.16 6.52
CA ALA A 68 5.92 -6.83 5.27
C ALA A 68 7.08 -6.15 4.51
#